data_AF-A0A7V9UNE4-F1
#
_entry.id   AF-A0A7V9UNE4-F1
#
_cell.length_a   1.000
_cell.length_b   1.000
_cell.length_c   1.000
_cell.angle_alpha   90.00
_cell.angle_beta   90.00
_cell.angle_gamma   90.00
#
_symmetry.space_group_name_H-M   'P 1'
#
loop_
_entity.id
_entity.type
_entity.pdbx_description
1 polymer ?
#
loop_
_entity_poly.entity_id
_entity_poly.type
_entity_poly.pdbx_seq_one_letter_code
_entity_poly.pdbx_strand_id
1 'polypeptide(L)'
;MKSILRTGNFRTVDAASATTGKDYLLKIWALAISCPVGIAIVHKGIRPETMANIYYELGWMQAYGRETVVIKIGNVKLPSDLIRTEYISMDSHFTRNLEAFITSLNERADYYETMADQLVANPLLAIDYLRRAYLLTGVKALRYRAKRIFASSGLATRAPNSVERLMVTF
;
A
#
# COMPACT_ATOMS: atom_id res chain seq x y z
N MET A 1 -2.82 -15.22 -10.31
CA MET A 1 -2.78 -13.95 -9.53
C MET A 1 -3.84 -13.91 -8.43
N LYS A 2 -5.16 -13.92 -8.73
CA LYS A 2 -6.21 -13.86 -7.67
C LYS A 2 -6.08 -14.95 -6.59
N SER A 3 -5.74 -16.19 -6.98
CA SER A 3 -5.48 -17.28 -6.03
C SER A 3 -4.32 -16.97 -5.09
N ILE A 4 -3.18 -16.55 -5.65
CA ILE A 4 -1.95 -16.20 -4.90
C ILE A 4 -2.22 -15.04 -3.91
N LEU A 5 -2.91 -13.99 -4.36
CA LEU A 5 -3.28 -12.86 -3.49
C LEU A 5 -4.21 -13.29 -2.34
N ARG A 6 -5.13 -14.22 -2.59
CA ARG A 6 -6.00 -14.78 -1.54
C ARG A 6 -5.22 -15.61 -0.53
N THR A 7 -4.20 -16.36 -0.96
CA THR A 7 -3.31 -17.08 -0.03
C THR A 7 -2.60 -16.11 0.91
N GLY A 8 -2.26 -14.91 0.44
CA GLY A 8 -1.74 -13.81 1.27
C GLY A 8 -2.81 -13.01 2.03
N ASN A 9 -4.06 -13.46 2.11
CA ASN A 9 -5.18 -12.74 2.73
C ASN A 9 -5.50 -11.34 2.14
N PHE A 10 -5.08 -11.05 0.91
CA PHE A 10 -5.38 -9.78 0.25
C PHE A 10 -6.73 -9.82 -0.49
N ARG A 11 -7.51 -8.77 -0.32
CA ARG A 11 -8.71 -8.49 -1.13
C ARG A 11 -8.35 -7.49 -2.23
N THR A 12 -8.71 -7.82 -3.47
CA THR A 12 -8.50 -6.94 -4.62
C THR A 12 -9.62 -5.90 -4.72
N VAL A 13 -9.26 -4.64 -4.96
CA VAL A 13 -10.19 -3.54 -5.26
C VAL A 13 -9.82 -2.99 -6.63
N ASP A 14 -10.82 -2.77 -7.48
CA ASP A 14 -10.65 -2.19 -8.82
C ASP A 14 -11.40 -0.84 -8.87
N ALA A 15 -10.84 0.17 -9.52
CA ALA A 15 -11.51 1.44 -9.76
C ALA A 15 -12.85 1.25 -10.51
N ALA A 16 -13.00 0.23 -11.36
CA ALA A 16 -14.28 -0.08 -12.01
C ALA A 16 -15.35 -0.64 -11.05
N SER A 17 -14.97 -1.09 -9.84
CA SER A 17 -15.87 -1.81 -8.92
C SER A 17 -16.76 -0.92 -8.03
N ALA A 18 -16.63 0.42 -8.10
CA ALA A 18 -17.42 1.35 -7.29
C ALA A 18 -17.91 2.54 -8.12
N THR A 19 -19.21 2.69 -8.37
CA THR A 19 -19.77 3.88 -9.04
C THR A 19 -19.99 4.98 -8.01
N THR A 20 -19.30 6.12 -8.16
CA THR A 20 -19.47 7.29 -7.27
C THR A 20 -19.66 8.55 -8.13
N GLY A 21 -20.61 9.42 -7.79
CA GLY A 21 -20.88 10.68 -8.50
C GLY A 21 -19.86 11.82 -8.27
N LYS A 22 -18.60 11.50 -7.94
CA LYS A 22 -17.51 12.46 -7.70
C LYS A 22 -16.51 12.42 -8.85
N ASP A 23 -15.64 13.44 -8.93
CA ASP A 23 -14.49 13.50 -9.84
C ASP A 23 -13.73 12.16 -9.85
N TYR A 24 -13.47 11.63 -11.05
CA TYR A 24 -12.79 10.36 -11.28
C TYR A 24 -11.39 10.32 -10.63
N LEU A 25 -10.68 11.45 -10.60
CA LEU A 25 -9.37 11.56 -9.97
C LEU A 25 -9.45 11.46 -8.44
N LEU A 26 -10.42 12.13 -7.81
CA LEU A 26 -10.62 12.04 -6.36
C LEU A 26 -10.97 10.62 -5.91
N LYS A 27 -11.72 9.89 -6.74
CA LYS A 27 -12.05 8.48 -6.51
C LYS A 27 -10.81 7.60 -6.58
N ILE A 28 -10.01 7.72 -7.64
CA ILE A 28 -8.77 6.95 -7.80
C ILE A 28 -7.82 7.26 -6.63
N TRP A 29 -7.66 8.54 -6.29
CA TRP A 29 -6.85 8.94 -5.15
C TRP A 29 -7.34 8.30 -3.86
N ALA A 30 -8.65 8.37 -3.56
CA ALA A 30 -9.25 7.74 -2.38
C ALA A 30 -9.01 6.21 -2.34
N LEU A 31 -9.06 5.53 -3.48
CA LEU A 31 -8.76 4.11 -3.58
C LEU A 31 -7.27 3.83 -3.35
N ALA A 32 -6.39 4.58 -4.00
CA ALA A 32 -4.94 4.45 -3.88
C ALA A 32 -4.47 4.63 -2.43
N ILE A 33 -5.02 5.63 -1.71
CA ILE A 33 -4.68 5.84 -0.28
C ILE A 33 -5.30 4.81 0.66
N SER A 34 -6.36 4.11 0.23
CA SER A 34 -7.04 3.09 1.02
C SER A 34 -6.35 1.72 0.96
N CYS A 35 -5.52 1.50 -0.06
CA CYS A 35 -4.81 0.25 -0.27
C CYS A 35 -3.38 0.31 0.30
N PRO A 36 -2.91 -0.74 1.00
CA PRO A 36 -1.51 -0.85 1.43
C PRO A 36 -0.55 -1.20 0.29
N VAL A 37 -1.06 -1.88 -0.74
CA VAL A 37 -0.26 -2.46 -1.83
C VAL A 37 -0.85 -2.05 -3.16
N GLY A 38 -0.01 -1.52 -4.05
CA GLY A 38 -0.34 -1.20 -5.43
C GLY A 38 0.28 -2.18 -6.41
N ILE A 39 -0.52 -2.78 -7.29
CA ILE A 39 -0.02 -3.66 -8.36
C ILE A 39 -0.35 -3.02 -9.70
N ALA A 40 0.66 -2.48 -10.37
CA ALA A 40 0.51 -1.93 -11.72
C ALA A 40 0.70 -3.02 -12.76
N ILE A 41 -0.25 -3.19 -13.69
CA ILE A 41 -0.15 -4.19 -14.76
C ILE A 41 0.12 -3.48 -16.07
N VAL A 42 1.20 -3.83 -16.74
CA VAL A 42 1.63 -3.17 -17.98
C VAL A 42 1.88 -4.17 -19.09
N HIS A 43 1.32 -3.90 -20.28
CA HIS A 43 1.48 -4.73 -21.48
C HIS A 43 1.54 -3.85 -22.73
N LYS A 44 2.05 -4.41 -23.84
CA LYS A 44 2.26 -3.67 -25.10
C LYS A 44 0.98 -3.08 -25.72
N GLY A 45 -0.19 -3.59 -25.37
CA GLY A 45 -1.48 -3.16 -25.92
C GLY A 45 -2.11 -1.98 -25.17
N ILE A 46 -1.51 -1.54 -24.06
CA ILE A 46 -1.99 -0.37 -23.32
C ILE A 46 -1.65 0.89 -24.11
N ARG A 47 -2.65 1.76 -24.30
CA ARG A 47 -2.46 3.07 -24.93
C ARG A 47 -1.52 3.96 -24.08
N PRO A 48 -0.67 4.80 -24.67
CA PRO A 48 0.28 5.63 -23.92
C PRO A 48 -0.36 6.47 -22.81
N GLU A 49 -1.57 7.00 -23.04
CA GLU A 49 -2.32 7.81 -22.08
C GLU A 49 -2.75 6.97 -20.85
N THR A 50 -3.19 5.73 -21.09
CA THR A 50 -3.52 4.80 -20.01
C THR A 50 -2.27 4.39 -19.24
N MET A 51 -1.15 4.17 -19.93
CA MET A 51 0.13 3.87 -19.30
C MET A 51 0.62 5.03 -18.41
N ALA A 52 0.46 6.27 -18.87
CA ALA A 52 0.79 7.46 -18.11
C ALA A 52 -0.03 7.56 -16.81
N ASN A 53 -1.34 7.28 -16.87
CA ASN A 53 -2.20 7.25 -15.69
C ASN A 53 -1.75 6.18 -14.68
N ILE A 54 -1.42 4.97 -15.15
CA ILE A 54 -0.93 3.89 -14.28
C ILE A 54 0.33 4.34 -13.54
N TYR A 55 1.29 4.96 -14.24
CA TYR A 55 2.53 5.42 -13.62
C TYR A 55 2.32 6.61 -12.68
N TYR A 56 1.38 7.49 -13.00
CA TYR A 56 0.99 8.59 -12.12
C TYR A 56 0.41 8.06 -10.80
N GLU A 57 -0.52 7.12 -10.87
CA GLU A 57 -1.12 6.47 -9.69
C GLU A 57 -0.08 5.69 -8.87
N LEU A 58 0.82 4.97 -9.55
CA LEU A 58 1.92 4.24 -8.93
C LEU A 58 2.85 5.18 -8.15
N GLY A 59 3.20 6.33 -8.74
CA GLY A 59 4.02 7.35 -8.10
C GLY A 59 3.37 7.94 -6.86
N TRP A 60 2.06 8.19 -6.88
CA TRP A 60 1.32 8.60 -5.69
C TRP A 60 1.36 7.56 -4.59
N MET A 61 1.11 6.30 -4.91
CA MET A 61 1.18 5.23 -3.92
C MET A 61 2.56 5.15 -3.26
N GLN A 62 3.63 5.26 -4.05
CA GLN A 62 5.00 5.30 -3.52
C GLN A 62 5.25 6.54 -2.65
N ALA A 63 4.79 7.72 -3.07
CA ALA A 63 4.95 8.97 -2.30
C ALA A 63 4.25 8.91 -0.93
N TYR A 64 3.13 8.18 -0.83
CA TYR A 64 2.43 7.90 0.44
C TYR A 64 3.00 6.69 1.19
N GLY A 65 4.13 6.15 0.77
CA GLY A 65 4.82 5.04 1.44
C GLY A 65 4.05 3.72 1.38
N ARG A 66 3.31 3.48 0.29
CA ARG A 66 2.66 2.19 0.01
C ARG A 66 3.65 1.27 -0.69
N GLU A 67 3.49 -0.03 -0.48
CA GLU A 67 4.25 -1.03 -1.20
C GLU A 67 3.73 -1.11 -2.63
N THR A 68 4.61 -1.14 -3.62
CA THR A 68 4.20 -1.23 -5.02
C THR A 68 5.03 -2.20 -5.82
N VAL A 69 4.42 -2.82 -6.82
CA VAL A 69 5.11 -3.67 -7.78
C VAL A 69 4.50 -3.53 -9.17
N VAL A 70 5.35 -3.62 -10.19
CA VAL A 70 4.93 -3.62 -11.59
C VAL A 70 4.92 -5.04 -12.13
N ILE A 71 3.79 -5.49 -12.67
CA ILE A 71 3.68 -6.73 -13.44
C ILE A 71 3.83 -6.41 -14.92
N LYS A 72 4.93 -6.90 -15.49
CA LYS A 72 5.30 -6.69 -16.89
C LYS A 72 4.88 -7.87 -17.75
N ILE A 73 4.01 -7.63 -18.74
CA ILE A 73 3.52 -8.66 -19.66
C ILE A 73 4.18 -8.49 -21.04
N GLY A 74 4.89 -9.52 -21.49
CA GLY A 74 5.63 -9.52 -22.73
C GLY A 74 6.77 -8.49 -22.76
N ASN A 75 7.22 -8.11 -23.96
CA ASN A 75 8.39 -7.24 -24.13
C ASN A 75 8.04 -5.73 -24.14
N VAL A 76 7.22 -5.27 -23.19
CA VAL A 76 6.91 -3.84 -23.02
C VAL A 76 8.11 -3.10 -22.43
N LYS A 77 8.38 -1.87 -22.89
CA LYS A 77 9.45 -1.04 -22.33
C LYS A 77 8.91 -0.32 -21.08
N LEU A 78 9.63 -0.47 -19.97
CA LEU A 78 9.37 0.25 -18.73
C LEU A 78 10.23 1.53 -18.68
N PRO A 79 9.77 2.60 -18.01
CA PRO A 79 10.62 3.72 -17.61
C PRO A 79 11.86 3.26 -16.85
N SER A 80 12.98 3.97 -16.99
CA SER A 80 14.26 3.58 -16.38
C SER A 80 14.19 3.42 -14.86
N ASP A 81 13.41 4.27 -14.18
CA ASP A 81 13.25 4.19 -12.72
C ASP A 81 12.46 2.94 -12.31
N LEU A 82 11.58 2.45 -13.18
CA LEU A 82 10.84 1.19 -13.02
C LEU A 82 11.63 -0.07 -13.43
N ILE A 83 12.74 0.11 -14.15
CA ILE A 83 13.71 -0.96 -14.40
C ILE A 83 14.65 -1.10 -13.20
N ARG A 84 14.95 0.02 -12.53
CA ARG A 84 15.76 0.05 -11.30
C ARG A 84 14.99 -0.41 -10.07
N THR A 85 13.67 -0.22 -10.06
CA THR A 85 12.77 -0.79 -9.05
C THR A 85 12.28 -2.18 -9.46
N GLU A 86 11.86 -2.99 -8.48
CA GLU A 86 11.48 -4.37 -8.68
C GLU A 86 10.20 -4.48 -9.54
N TYR A 87 10.30 -5.16 -10.68
CA TYR A 87 9.14 -5.59 -11.47
C TYR A 87 9.12 -7.12 -11.57
N ILE A 88 7.92 -7.66 -11.78
CA ILE A 88 7.70 -9.09 -11.97
C ILE A 88 7.28 -9.32 -13.42
N SER A 89 8.09 -10.07 -14.17
CA SER A 89 7.73 -10.53 -15.50
C SER A 89 6.63 -11.60 -15.45
N MET A 90 5.66 -11.51 -16.35
CA MET A 90 4.66 -12.55 -16.57
C MET A 90 5.22 -13.63 -17.50
N ASP A 91 6.11 -14.46 -16.94
CA ASP A 91 6.78 -15.59 -17.58
C ASP A 91 6.62 -16.89 -16.76
N SER A 92 7.42 -17.91 -17.04
CA SER A 92 7.40 -19.20 -16.32
C SER A 92 7.76 -19.10 -14.83
N HIS A 93 8.37 -18.00 -14.39
CA HIS A 93 8.74 -17.74 -13.00
C HIS A 93 7.77 -16.80 -12.27
N PHE A 94 6.75 -16.31 -12.97
CA PHE A 94 5.78 -15.34 -12.44
C PHE A 94 5.21 -15.71 -11.08
N THR A 95 4.71 -16.95 -10.93
CA THR A 95 4.07 -17.40 -9.67
C THR A 95 5.03 -17.33 -8.49
N ARG A 96 6.24 -17.89 -8.65
CA ARG A 96 7.28 -17.89 -7.61
C ARG A 96 7.66 -16.47 -7.20
N ASN A 97 7.84 -15.58 -8.18
CA ASN A 97 8.26 -14.22 -7.92
C ASN A 97 7.14 -13.40 -7.25
N LEU A 98 5.87 -13.64 -7.63
CA LEU A 98 4.73 -13.02 -6.98
C LEU A 98 4.56 -13.52 -5.54
N GLU A 99 4.75 -14.82 -5.28
CA GLU A 99 4.73 -15.38 -3.93
C GLU A 99 5.86 -14.82 -3.05
N ALA A 100 7.06 -14.66 -3.62
CA ALA A 100 8.18 -14.01 -2.94
C ALA A 100 7.85 -12.56 -2.57
N PHE A 101 7.25 -11.79 -3.49
CA PHE A 101 6.78 -10.44 -3.19
C PHE A 101 5.72 -10.43 -2.09
N ILE A 102 4.72 -11.31 -2.12
CA ILE A 102 3.73 -11.40 -1.05
C ILE A 102 4.36 -11.78 0.30
N THR A 103 5.38 -12.64 0.29
CA THR A 103 6.13 -13.00 1.49
C THR A 103 6.90 -11.82 2.05
N SER A 104 7.56 -11.03 1.20
CA SER A 104 8.32 -9.85 1.64
C SER A 104 7.41 -8.75 2.21
N LEU A 105 6.13 -8.70 1.87
CA LEU A 105 5.16 -7.82 2.53
C LEU A 105 4.97 -8.13 4.01
N ASN A 106 5.08 -9.40 4.42
CA ASN A 106 5.02 -9.77 5.83
C ASN A 106 6.30 -9.33 6.56
N GLU A 107 7.47 -9.57 5.96
CA GLU A 107 8.75 -9.11 6.50
C GLU A 107 8.77 -7.58 6.65
N ARG A 108 8.15 -6.87 5.70
CA ARG A 108 7.97 -5.42 5.76
C ARG A 108 7.07 -4.99 6.91
N ALA A 109 6.01 -5.75 7.20
CA ALA A 109 5.16 -5.48 8.35
C ALA A 109 5.92 -5.66 9.67
N ASP A 110 6.73 -6.71 9.80
CA ASP A 110 7.58 -6.95 10.97
C ASP A 110 8.60 -5.82 11.17
N TYR A 111 9.20 -5.34 10.07
CA TYR A 111 10.07 -4.16 10.09
C TYR A 111 9.32 -2.92 10.61
N TYR A 112 8.10 -2.67 10.12
CA TYR A 112 7.29 -1.55 10.58
C TYR A 112 6.93 -1.65 12.07
N GLU A 113 6.63 -2.83 12.59
CA GLU A 113 6.44 -3.03 14.03
C GLU A 113 7.70 -2.70 14.82
N THR A 114 8.86 -3.18 14.37
CA THR A 114 10.15 -2.91 15.00
C THR A 114 10.45 -1.41 15.02
N MET A 115 10.20 -0.70 13.91
CA MET A 115 10.38 0.74 13.83
C MET A 115 9.44 1.48 14.80
N ALA A 116 8.19 1.04 14.91
CA ALA A 116 7.26 1.65 15.87
C ALA A 116 7.77 1.55 17.32
N ASP A 117 8.39 0.43 17.69
CA ASP A 117 8.96 0.23 19.03
C ASP A 117 10.22 1.06 19.29
N GLN A 118 10.98 1.41 18.24
CA GLN A 118 12.15 2.29 18.37
C GLN A 118 11.76 3.78 18.45
N LEU A 119 10.55 4.12 17.99
CA LEU A 119 10.08 5.50 17.85
C LEU A 119 9.16 5.96 18.98
N VAL A 120 9.33 5.42 20.20
CA VAL A 120 8.52 5.80 21.38
C VAL A 120 8.56 7.32 21.65
N ALA A 121 9.70 7.96 21.37
CA ALA A 121 9.87 9.41 21.50
C ALA A 121 9.10 10.23 20.45
N ASN A 122 8.61 9.60 19.37
CA ASN A 122 7.75 10.21 18.35
C ASN A 122 6.45 9.41 18.18
N PRO A 123 5.45 9.64 19.07
CA PRO A 123 4.21 8.87 19.10
C PRO A 123 3.44 8.85 17.78
N LEU A 124 3.46 9.94 17.02
CA LEU A 124 2.77 10.01 15.73
C LEU A 124 3.41 9.11 14.69
N LEU A 125 4.74 9.15 14.60
CA LEU A 125 5.46 8.30 13.66
C LEU A 125 5.34 6.82 14.04
N ALA A 126 5.39 6.49 15.33
CA ALA A 126 5.13 5.13 15.81
C ALA A 126 3.73 4.64 15.42
N ILE A 127 2.69 5.48 15.57
CA ILE A 127 1.32 5.17 15.14
C ILE A 127 1.24 4.96 13.63
N ASP A 128 1.93 5.78 12.82
CA ASP A 128 1.95 5.59 11.36
C ASP A 128 2.56 4.24 10.96
N TYR A 129 3.67 3.85 11.57
CA TYR A 129 4.28 2.53 11.33
C TYR A 129 3.36 1.37 11.73
N LEU A 130 2.70 1.45 12.90
CA LEU A 130 1.71 0.44 13.31
C LEU A 130 0.52 0.37 12.34
N ARG A 131 0.09 1.52 11.80
CA ARG A 131 -0.95 1.57 10.77
C ARG A 131 -0.51 0.86 9.50
N ARG A 132 0.73 1.10 9.04
CA ARG A 132 1.26 0.42 7.84
C ARG A 132 1.35 -1.09 8.03
N ALA A 133 1.88 -1.55 9.16
CA ALA A 133 1.93 -2.97 9.52
C ALA A 133 0.51 -3.58 9.58
N TYR A 134 -0.46 -2.88 10.17
CA TYR A 134 -1.85 -3.33 10.21
C TYR A 134 -2.47 -3.46 8.83
N LEU A 135 -2.24 -2.49 7.94
CA LEU A 135 -2.82 -2.55 6.60
C LEU A 135 -2.25 -3.74 5.79
N LEU A 136 -0.98 -4.10 6.01
CA LEU A 136 -0.36 -5.26 5.35
C LEU A 136 -0.85 -6.61 5.92
N THR A 137 -1.09 -6.70 7.23
CA THR A 137 -1.32 -7.99 7.91
C THR A 137 -2.74 -8.22 8.41
N GLY A 138 -3.51 -7.14 8.62
CA GLY A 138 -4.83 -7.17 9.27
C GLY A 138 -4.80 -7.48 10.77
N VAL A 139 -3.63 -7.53 11.41
CA VAL A 139 -3.49 -7.96 12.81
C VAL A 139 -4.05 -6.90 13.78
N LYS A 140 -5.20 -7.20 14.38
CA LYS A 140 -5.93 -6.28 15.29
C LYS A 140 -5.10 -5.80 16.49
N ALA A 141 -4.12 -6.57 16.95
CA ALA A 141 -3.22 -6.20 18.05
C ALA A 141 -2.52 -4.86 17.79
N LEU A 142 -2.16 -4.58 16.54
CA LEU A 142 -1.47 -3.34 16.12
C LEU A 142 -2.34 -2.10 16.31
N ARG A 143 -3.64 -2.23 16.01
CA ARG A 143 -4.62 -1.17 16.27
C ARG A 143 -4.75 -0.87 17.76
N TYR A 144 -4.78 -1.89 18.61
CA TYR A 144 -4.83 -1.69 20.06
C TYR A 144 -3.54 -1.03 20.57
N ARG A 145 -2.36 -1.44 20.06
CA ARG A 145 -1.08 -0.78 20.36
C ARG A 145 -1.10 0.70 19.99
N ALA A 146 -1.54 1.05 18.78
CA ALA A 146 -1.62 2.43 18.33
C ALA A 146 -2.53 3.29 19.21
N LYS A 147 -3.71 2.76 19.60
CA LYS A 147 -4.62 3.44 20.53
C LYS A 147 -4.02 3.65 21.91
N ARG A 148 -3.24 2.69 22.43
CA ARG A 148 -2.53 2.85 23.71
C ARG A 148 -1.50 3.97 23.63
N ILE A 149 -0.65 3.97 22.59
CA ILE A 149 0.37 5.01 22.38
C ILE A 149 -0.30 6.39 22.34
N PHE A 150 -1.37 6.53 21.56
CA PHE A 150 -2.13 7.78 21.45
C PHE A 150 -2.72 8.27 22.79
N ALA A 151 -3.24 7.34 23.59
CA ALA A 151 -3.79 7.66 24.91
C ALA A 151 -2.70 8.08 25.90
N SER A 152 -1.54 7.43 25.88
CA SER A 152 -0.42 7.72 26.79
C SER A 152 0.42 8.93 26.40
N SER A 153 0.36 9.38 25.14
CA SER A 153 1.22 10.45 24.61
C SER A 153 0.64 11.86 24.76
N GLY A 154 -0.45 12.04 25.50
CA GLY A 154 -1.11 13.34 25.67
C GLY A 154 -1.81 13.86 24.41
N LEU A 155 -1.87 13.09 23.32
CA LEU A 155 -2.54 13.47 22.08
C LEU A 155 -4.08 13.41 22.19
N ALA A 156 -4.60 12.70 23.19
CA ALA A 156 -6.03 12.53 23.39
C ALA A 156 -6.81 13.84 23.67
N THR A 157 -6.13 14.87 24.15
CA THR A 157 -6.69 16.19 24.44
C THR A 157 -6.85 17.08 23.20
N ARG A 158 -6.33 16.65 22.04
CA ARG A 158 -6.45 17.37 20.78
C ARG A 158 -7.89 17.34 20.24
N ALA A 159 -8.18 18.29 19.36
CA ALA A 159 -9.50 18.44 18.76
C ALA A 159 -9.99 17.13 18.10
N PRO A 160 -11.31 16.84 18.12
CA PRO A 160 -11.85 15.59 17.57
C PRO A 160 -11.52 15.33 16.08
N ASN A 161 -11.27 16.38 15.31
CA ASN A 161 -10.94 16.36 13.89
C ASN A 161 -9.44 16.55 13.61
N SER A 162 -8.59 16.45 14.64
CA SER A 162 -7.15 16.62 14.46
C SER A 162 -6.53 15.45 13.69
N VAL A 163 -5.44 15.70 12.97
CA VAL A 163 -4.72 14.70 12.17
C VAL A 163 -4.32 13.52 13.04
N GLU A 164 -3.86 13.78 14.26
CA GLU A 164 -3.43 12.79 15.24
C GLU A 164 -4.57 11.81 15.59
N ARG A 165 -5.79 12.32 15.74
CA ARG A 165 -6.96 11.47 16.05
C ARG A 165 -7.40 10.67 14.83
N LEU A 166 -7.29 11.22 13.62
CA LEU A 166 -7.53 10.49 12.38
C LEU A 166 -6.50 9.37 12.15
N MET A 167 -5.27 9.52 12.67
CA MET A 167 -4.23 8.50 12.52
C MET A 167 -4.53 7.19 13.26
N VAL A 168 -5.43 7.18 14.24
CA VAL A 168 -5.79 5.97 15.00
C VAL A 168 -7.14 5.33 14.62
N THR A 169 -7.80 5.84 13.56
CA THR A 169 -9.14 5.36 13.16
C THR A 169 -9.13 4.17 12.20
N PHE A 170 -7.96 3.66 11.81
CA PHE A 170 -7.83 2.40 11.07
C PHE A 170 -8.23 1.19 11.93
#